data_AF-A0A2G1VMA7-F1
#
_entry.id   AF-A0A2G1VMA7-F1
#
_cell.length_a   1.000
_cell.length_b   1.000
_cell.length_c   1.000
_cell.angle_alpha   90.00
_cell.angle_beta   90.00
_cell.angle_gamma   90.00
#
_symmetry.space_group_name_H-M   'P 1'
#
loop_
_entity.id
_entity.type
_entity.pdbx_description
1 polymer ?
#
loop_
_entity_poly.entity_id
_entity_poly.type
_entity_poly.pdbx_seq_one_letter_code
_entity_poly.pdbx_strand_id
1 'polypeptide(L)'
;MKKITLFLAIVFSIAFAEAQISKTSLTRSLSLNQKAQVTGQLLVNGKSSVEIRLTEGNVVDLFKNFKTGKHQIQFNFKGAGLAKDHEGRGVALFTFVTEIYKDGKLMRSVKREPLTFFPGEMLEPVEAFDVIPLLTFAQGNPLENGAYPGKLTKGKYLVKIKAIPMGSSGKIEEANLIVWI
;
A
#
# COMPACT_ATOMS: atom_id res chain seq x y z
N MET A 1 -70.00 21.71 21.87
CA MET A 1 -69.59 20.28 21.90
C MET A 1 -68.77 19.98 20.65
N LYS A 2 -67.51 19.51 20.83
CA LYS A 2 -66.67 18.75 19.87
C LYS A 2 -66.28 19.48 18.56
N LYS A 3 -65.06 19.39 18.00
CA LYS A 3 -63.76 18.80 18.35
C LYS A 3 -62.73 19.39 17.37
N ILE A 4 -61.52 19.56 17.89
CA ILE A 4 -60.20 19.86 17.29
C ILE A 4 -59.94 19.10 15.98
N THR A 5 -59.23 19.71 15.00
CA THR A 5 -57.98 19.14 14.42
C THR A 5 -57.16 20.25 13.76
N LEU A 6 -56.02 20.56 14.36
CA LEU A 6 -54.96 21.43 13.83
C LEU A 6 -53.98 20.53 13.06
N PHE A 7 -53.80 20.73 11.76
CA PHE A 7 -52.73 20.08 11.00
C PHE A 7 -51.48 20.95 11.06
N LEU A 8 -50.51 20.55 11.89
CA LEU A 8 -49.17 21.12 11.91
C LEU A 8 -48.31 20.34 10.91
N ALA A 9 -48.05 20.92 9.74
CA ALA A 9 -47.10 20.37 8.78
C ALA A 9 -45.69 20.80 9.19
N ILE A 10 -44.93 19.91 9.84
CA ILE A 10 -43.50 20.11 10.10
C ILE A 10 -42.74 19.54 8.89
N VAL A 11 -42.21 20.43 8.05
CA VAL A 11 -41.24 20.07 7.00
C VAL A 11 -39.86 20.06 7.65
N PHE A 12 -39.30 18.87 7.86
CA PHE A 12 -37.89 18.70 8.21
C PHE A 12 -37.04 18.76 6.94
N SER A 13 -36.48 19.92 6.63
CA SER A 13 -35.44 20.05 5.61
C SER A 13 -34.10 19.63 6.21
N ILE A 14 -33.66 18.40 5.96
CA ILE A 14 -32.30 17.97 6.30
C ILE A 14 -31.38 18.50 5.20
N ALA A 15 -30.74 19.64 5.45
CA ALA A 15 -29.64 20.11 4.60
C ALA A 15 -28.42 19.22 4.88
N PHE A 16 -28.18 18.24 4.02
CA PHE A 16 -26.88 17.55 3.95
C PHE A 16 -25.87 18.51 3.35
N ALA A 17 -25.05 19.13 4.20
CA ALA A 17 -23.83 19.79 3.75
C ALA A 17 -22.82 18.69 3.37
N GLU A 18 -22.67 18.43 2.07
CA GLU A 18 -21.54 17.66 1.57
C GLU A 18 -20.27 18.46 1.86
N ALA A 19 -19.50 18.02 2.85
CA ALA A 19 -18.13 18.49 3.01
C ALA A 19 -17.34 18.01 1.80
N GLN A 20 -17.14 18.89 0.81
CA GLN A 20 -16.16 18.70 -0.24
C GLN A 20 -14.78 18.59 0.40
N ILE A 21 -14.35 17.36 0.67
CA ILE A 21 -12.95 17.07 0.99
C ILE A 21 -12.16 17.38 -0.28
N SER A 22 -11.63 18.60 -0.34
CA SER A 22 -10.62 18.97 -1.31
C SER A 22 -9.51 17.94 -1.26
N LYS A 23 -9.39 17.11 -2.31
CA LYS A 23 -8.19 16.30 -2.56
C LYS A 23 -7.06 17.26 -2.89
N THR A 24 -6.50 17.89 -1.85
CA THR A 24 -5.29 18.67 -1.99
C THR A 24 -4.18 17.67 -2.27
N SER A 25 -3.86 17.48 -3.55
CA SER A 25 -2.65 16.77 -3.97
C SER A 25 -1.48 17.41 -3.24
N LEU A 26 -0.82 16.67 -2.36
CA LEU A 26 0.43 17.06 -1.70
C LEU A 26 1.57 17.00 -2.72
N THR A 27 1.47 17.76 -3.80
CA THR A 27 2.59 18.05 -4.71
C THR A 27 3.49 19.09 -4.03
N ARG A 28 4.10 18.72 -2.91
CA ARG A 28 5.15 19.49 -2.26
C ARG A 28 6.46 19.16 -2.96
N SER A 29 7.09 20.15 -3.61
CA SER A 29 8.44 20.00 -4.12
C SER A 29 9.39 19.78 -2.93
N LEU A 30 9.90 18.56 -2.80
CA LEU A 30 10.90 18.22 -1.80
C LEU A 30 12.27 18.62 -2.36
N SER A 31 12.89 19.63 -1.78
CA SER A 31 14.30 19.93 -2.07
C SER A 31 15.15 18.77 -1.54
N LEU A 32 16.06 18.28 -2.38
CA LEU A 32 16.96 17.19 -2.01
C LEU A 32 17.95 17.73 -0.98
N ASN A 33 17.91 17.23 0.25
CA ASN A 33 18.99 17.49 1.20
C ASN A 33 20.17 16.60 0.79
N GLN A 34 21.13 17.16 0.04
CA GLN A 34 22.28 16.43 -0.50
C GLN A 34 23.16 15.78 0.59
N LYS A 35 23.01 16.14 1.86
CA LYS A 35 23.72 15.52 2.99
C LYS A 35 22.99 14.31 3.58
N ALA A 36 21.70 14.17 3.35
CA ALA A 36 20.92 13.05 3.85
C ALA A 36 21.07 11.84 2.91
N GLN A 37 21.47 10.70 3.45
CA GLN A 37 21.65 9.46 2.71
C GLN A 37 20.93 8.32 3.43
N VAL A 38 20.28 7.48 2.63
CA VAL A 38 19.52 6.33 3.08
C VAL A 38 19.92 5.10 2.25
N THR A 39 20.24 4.00 2.94
CA THR A 39 20.54 2.72 2.28
C THR A 39 19.89 1.57 3.05
N GLY A 40 19.42 0.55 2.34
CA GLY A 40 18.72 -0.55 2.97
C GLY A 40 18.13 -1.53 1.96
N GLN A 41 17.19 -2.34 2.43
CA GLN A 41 16.52 -3.35 1.64
C GLN A 41 15.13 -3.69 2.18
N LEU A 42 14.26 -4.11 1.28
CA LEU A 42 13.08 -4.90 1.58
C LEU A 42 13.42 -6.37 1.43
N LEU A 43 12.87 -7.21 2.30
CA LEU A 43 12.95 -8.66 2.20
C LEU A 43 11.58 -9.26 2.48
N VAL A 44 11.31 -10.42 1.88
CA VAL A 44 10.19 -11.29 2.26
C VAL A 44 10.77 -12.60 2.75
N ASN A 45 10.42 -13.01 3.98
CA ASN A 45 10.98 -14.20 4.62
C ASN A 45 12.54 -14.22 4.60
N GLY A 46 13.16 -13.06 4.84
CA GLY A 46 14.62 -12.90 4.82
C GLY A 46 15.26 -12.91 3.43
N LYS A 47 14.49 -12.90 2.33
CA LYS A 47 14.99 -13.00 0.95
C LYS A 47 14.51 -11.84 0.09
N SER A 48 15.34 -11.41 -0.87
CA SER A 48 14.97 -10.40 -1.88
C SER A 48 14.01 -10.94 -2.95
N SER A 49 13.86 -12.27 -3.04
CA SER A 49 12.90 -12.91 -3.93
C SER A 49 12.37 -14.20 -3.30
N VAL A 50 11.05 -14.37 -3.29
CA VAL A 50 10.37 -15.56 -2.78
C VAL A 50 9.40 -16.13 -3.79
N GLU A 51 9.36 -17.45 -3.90
CA GLU A 51 8.31 -18.14 -4.66
C GLU A 51 7.15 -18.51 -3.75
N ILE A 52 5.93 -18.27 -4.23
CA ILE A 52 4.68 -18.60 -3.54
C ILE A 52 3.80 -19.37 -4.52
N ARG A 53 3.29 -20.53 -4.11
CA ARG A 53 2.37 -21.34 -4.92
C ARG A 53 0.97 -21.27 -4.30
N LEU A 54 -0.03 -20.88 -5.09
CA LEU A 54 -1.43 -20.82 -4.68
C LEU A 54 -2.21 -21.92 -5.40
N THR A 55 -2.53 -23.01 -4.69
CA THR A 55 -3.13 -24.24 -5.24
C THR A 55 -4.46 -24.03 -5.97
N GLU A 56 -5.15 -22.93 -5.71
CA GLU A 56 -6.41 -22.56 -6.40
C GLU A 56 -6.42 -21.12 -6.93
N GLY A 57 -5.28 -20.43 -6.88
CA GLY A 57 -5.18 -19.04 -7.29
C GLY A 57 -6.02 -18.07 -6.45
N ASN A 58 -6.26 -18.40 -5.18
CA ASN A 58 -7.05 -17.57 -4.29
C ASN A 58 -6.17 -16.53 -3.57
N VAL A 59 -6.34 -15.25 -3.90
CA VAL A 59 -5.61 -14.14 -3.27
C VAL A 59 -5.93 -14.00 -1.78
N VAL A 60 -7.12 -14.43 -1.35
CA VAL A 60 -7.49 -14.40 0.07
C VAL A 60 -6.60 -15.32 0.90
N ASP A 61 -6.21 -16.47 0.34
CA ASP A 61 -5.27 -17.39 1.00
C ASP A 61 -3.86 -16.79 1.06
N LEU A 62 -3.45 -16.06 0.02
CA LEU A 62 -2.21 -15.28 0.06
C LEU A 62 -2.25 -14.23 1.17
N PHE A 63 -3.34 -13.47 1.27
CA PHE A 63 -3.52 -12.48 2.33
C PHE A 63 -3.46 -13.13 3.72
N LYS A 64 -4.17 -14.24 3.91
CA LYS A 64 -4.11 -15.02 5.16
C LYS A 64 -2.67 -15.42 5.50
N ASN A 65 -1.90 -15.91 4.53
CA ASN A 65 -0.50 -16.30 4.77
C ASN A 65 0.37 -15.13 5.27
N PHE A 66 0.14 -13.89 4.79
CA PHE A 66 0.79 -12.71 5.37
C PHE A 66 0.31 -12.44 6.79
N LYS A 67 -1.02 -12.42 7.01
CA LYS A 67 -1.59 -12.12 8.33
C LYS A 67 -1.21 -13.13 9.41
N THR A 68 -0.97 -14.39 9.03
CA THR A 68 -0.53 -15.44 9.96
C THR A 68 1.00 -15.55 10.05
N GLY A 69 1.75 -14.59 9.49
CA GLY A 69 3.21 -14.54 9.60
C GLY A 69 3.97 -15.59 8.78
N LYS A 70 3.30 -16.33 7.87
CA LYS A 70 3.96 -17.28 6.96
C LYS A 70 4.80 -16.56 5.90
N HIS A 71 4.40 -15.34 5.56
CA HIS A 71 5.16 -14.40 4.75
C HIS A 71 5.33 -13.10 5.53
N GLN A 72 6.56 -12.81 5.97
CA GLN A 72 6.90 -11.59 6.69
C GLN A 72 7.67 -10.66 5.77
N ILE A 73 7.28 -9.38 5.72
CA ILE A 73 8.00 -8.35 4.99
C ILE A 73 8.88 -7.60 6.00
N GLN A 74 10.18 -7.58 5.75
CA GLN A 74 11.16 -6.86 6.55
C GLN A 74 11.59 -5.64 5.78
N PHE A 75 11.52 -4.46 6.41
CA PHE A 75 12.03 -3.22 5.88
C PHE A 75 13.17 -2.73 6.77
N ASN A 76 14.39 -2.85 6.25
CA ASN A 76 15.61 -2.61 7.02
C ASN A 76 16.41 -1.50 6.34
N PHE A 77 16.64 -0.38 7.03
CA PHE A 77 17.45 0.70 6.48
C PHE A 77 18.28 1.43 7.53
N LYS A 78 19.36 2.05 7.04
CA LYS A 78 20.21 2.97 7.79
C LYS A 78 20.11 4.35 7.16
N GLY A 79 20.25 5.38 7.99
CA GLY A 79 20.24 6.77 7.57
C GLY A 79 21.43 7.55 8.14
N ALA A 80 22.01 8.42 7.32
CA ALA A 80 23.05 9.36 7.71
C ALA A 80 22.63 10.78 7.32
N GLY A 81 22.99 11.77 8.15
CA GLY A 81 22.67 13.18 7.89
C GLY A 81 21.16 13.50 7.87
N LEU A 82 20.32 12.63 8.45
CA LEU A 82 18.88 12.84 8.53
C LEU A 82 18.53 14.03 9.43
N ALA A 83 17.45 14.75 9.08
CA ALA A 83 16.87 15.76 9.95
C ALA A 83 16.43 15.11 11.27
N LYS A 84 16.76 15.78 12.37
CA LYS A 84 16.47 15.29 13.71
C LYS A 84 15.24 15.98 14.28
N ASP A 85 14.43 15.24 15.02
CA ASP A 85 13.37 15.82 15.85
C ASP A 85 13.94 16.43 17.15
N HIS A 86 13.03 16.89 18.01
CA HIS A 86 13.38 17.49 19.32
C HIS A 86 14.05 16.51 20.29
N GLU A 87 13.92 15.20 20.07
CA GLU A 87 14.59 14.15 20.83
C GLU A 87 15.92 13.72 20.18
N GLY A 88 16.31 14.36 19.07
CA GLY A 88 17.55 14.04 18.35
C GLY A 88 17.46 12.82 17.43
N ARG A 89 16.26 12.27 17.18
CA ARG A 89 16.03 11.09 16.35
C ARG A 89 15.96 11.49 14.87
N GLY A 90 16.73 10.80 14.03
CA GLY A 90 16.69 11.00 12.58
C GLY A 90 15.49 10.31 11.94
N VAL A 91 14.71 11.02 11.12
CA VAL A 91 13.55 10.46 10.39
C VAL A 91 13.79 10.52 8.90
N ALA A 92 13.43 9.45 8.19
CA ALA A 92 13.43 9.40 6.73
C ALA A 92 12.01 9.26 6.20
N LEU A 93 11.75 9.87 5.04
CA LEU A 93 10.47 9.80 4.36
C LEU A 93 10.59 8.84 3.17
N PHE A 94 9.66 7.91 3.02
CA PHE A 94 9.64 6.95 1.93
C PHE A 94 8.31 6.93 1.21
N THR A 95 8.35 6.79 -0.10
CA THR A 95 7.18 6.37 -0.87
C THR A 95 7.28 4.88 -1.17
N PHE A 96 6.24 4.12 -0.82
CA PHE A 96 6.13 2.73 -1.25
C PHE A 96 5.48 2.62 -2.62
N VAL A 97 6.07 1.78 -3.47
CA VAL A 97 5.60 1.49 -4.82
C VAL A 97 5.47 -0.01 -4.97
N THR A 98 4.35 -0.43 -5.54
CA THR A 98 4.11 -1.84 -5.86
C THR A 98 3.73 -1.99 -7.31
N GLU A 99 4.31 -2.98 -7.97
CA GLU A 99 4.06 -3.29 -9.37
C GLU A 99 3.72 -4.76 -9.50
N ILE A 100 2.69 -5.07 -10.30
CA ILE A 100 2.32 -6.43 -10.66
C ILE A 100 2.62 -6.64 -12.14
N TYR A 101 3.41 -7.67 -12.43
CA TYR A 101 3.68 -8.13 -13.77
C TYR A 101 3.06 -9.50 -13.98
N LYS A 102 2.55 -9.75 -15.19
CA LYS A 102 2.16 -11.08 -15.65
C LYS A 102 2.89 -11.34 -16.96
N ASP A 103 3.59 -12.46 -17.06
CA ASP A 103 4.36 -12.86 -18.25
C ASP A 103 5.32 -11.75 -18.75
N GLY A 104 5.93 -11.02 -17.80
CA GLY A 104 6.86 -9.93 -18.07
C GLY A 104 6.22 -8.57 -18.39
N LYS A 105 4.90 -8.50 -18.59
CA LYS A 105 4.18 -7.24 -18.86
C LYS A 105 3.65 -6.63 -17.56
N LEU A 106 3.87 -5.33 -17.37
CA LEU A 106 3.28 -4.58 -16.26
C LEU A 106 1.76 -4.55 -16.41
N MET A 107 1.06 -5.08 -15.42
CA MET A 107 -0.40 -5.12 -15.36
C MET A 107 -0.96 -3.92 -14.62
N ARG A 108 -0.42 -3.64 -13.43
CA ARG A 108 -0.85 -2.56 -12.55
C ARG A 108 0.31 -2.07 -11.69
N SER A 109 0.22 -0.82 -11.26
CA SER A 109 1.15 -0.21 -10.32
C SER A 109 0.39 0.72 -9.39
N VAL A 110 0.86 0.84 -8.15
CA VAL A 110 0.39 1.85 -7.21
C VAL A 110 1.58 2.49 -6.52
N LYS A 111 1.46 3.80 -6.30
CA LYS A 111 2.40 4.61 -5.53
C LYS A 111 1.60 5.18 -4.36
N ARG A 112 2.02 4.88 -3.14
CA ARG A 112 1.37 5.42 -1.94
C ARG A 112 1.89 6.82 -1.62
N GLU A 113 1.12 7.54 -0.82
CA GLU A 113 1.60 8.78 -0.20
C GLU A 113 2.82 8.49 0.69
N PRO A 114 3.78 9.43 0.80
CA PRO A 114 4.98 9.20 1.57
C PRO A 114 4.70 9.01 3.07
N LEU A 115 5.43 8.08 3.69
CA LEU A 115 5.36 7.76 5.12
C LEU A 115 6.73 7.95 5.79
N THR A 116 6.71 8.34 7.06
CA THR A 116 7.91 8.60 7.86
C THR A 116 8.32 7.37 8.65
N PHE A 117 9.63 7.07 8.62
CA PHE A 117 10.21 5.93 9.33
C PHE A 117 11.50 6.31 10.05
N PHE A 118 11.75 5.64 11.18
CA PHE A 118 13.05 5.66 11.85
C PHE A 118 13.98 4.61 11.25
N PRO A 119 15.29 4.88 11.12
CA PRO A 119 16.27 3.86 10.74
C PRO A 119 16.23 2.67 11.69
N GLY A 120 16.36 1.47 11.15
CA GLY A 120 16.27 0.22 11.90
C GLY A 120 15.68 -0.90 11.07
N GLU A 121 15.36 -1.98 11.77
CA GLU A 121 14.60 -3.12 11.25
C GLU A 121 13.13 -2.99 11.66
N MET A 122 12.25 -3.22 10.69
CA MET A 122 10.80 -3.14 10.89
C MET A 122 10.11 -4.28 10.15
N LEU A 123 9.01 -4.75 10.72
CA LEU A 123 8.11 -5.68 10.05
C LEU A 123 6.94 -4.89 9.46
N GLU A 124 6.88 -4.83 8.14
CA GLU A 124 5.82 -4.12 7.45
C GLU A 124 4.65 -5.06 7.10
N PRO A 125 3.40 -4.62 7.28
CA PRO A 125 2.24 -5.38 6.83
C PRO A 125 2.19 -5.39 5.30
N VAL A 126 1.63 -6.45 4.70
CA VAL A 126 1.44 -6.53 3.24
C VAL A 126 0.56 -5.41 2.70
N GLU A 127 -0.32 -4.89 3.55
CA GLU A 127 -1.19 -3.75 3.29
C GLU A 127 -0.42 -2.45 3.03
N ALA A 128 0.79 -2.29 3.57
CA ALA A 128 1.66 -1.15 3.28
C ALA A 128 2.08 -1.09 1.80
N PHE A 129 1.92 -2.20 1.06
CA PHE A 129 2.31 -2.35 -0.32
C PHE A 129 1.15 -2.64 -1.26
N ASP A 130 -0.12 -2.63 -0.82
CA ASP A 130 -1.28 -2.83 -1.71
C ASP A 130 -1.22 -4.11 -2.59
N VAL A 131 -0.47 -5.14 -2.17
CA VAL A 131 -0.25 -6.36 -2.98
C VAL A 131 -1.58 -7.06 -3.28
N ILE A 132 -2.40 -7.22 -2.25
CA ILE A 132 -3.69 -7.91 -2.32
C ILE A 132 -4.68 -7.19 -3.25
N PRO A 133 -4.99 -5.89 -3.07
CA PRO A 133 -5.90 -5.21 -3.99
C PRO A 133 -5.37 -5.22 -5.43
N LEU A 134 -4.07 -5.00 -5.66
CA LEU A 134 -3.54 -5.04 -7.03
C LEU A 134 -3.70 -6.40 -7.71
N LEU A 135 -3.52 -7.50 -6.97
CA LEU A 135 -3.77 -8.85 -7.47
C LEU A 135 -5.26 -9.10 -7.73
N THR A 136 -6.14 -8.76 -6.79
CA THR A 136 -7.61 -8.89 -6.94
C THR A 136 -8.10 -8.20 -8.22
N PHE A 137 -7.60 -7.01 -8.52
CA PHE A 137 -7.99 -6.25 -9.70
C PHE A 137 -7.14 -6.52 -10.94
N ALA A 138 -6.14 -7.42 -10.88
CA ALA A 138 -5.17 -7.63 -11.97
C ALA A 138 -5.81 -8.02 -13.31
N GLN A 139 -7.05 -8.53 -13.29
CA GLN A 139 -7.80 -8.98 -14.47
C GLN A 139 -9.06 -8.15 -14.74
N GLY A 140 -9.18 -6.97 -14.13
CA GLY A 140 -10.38 -6.14 -14.17
C GLY A 140 -11.10 -6.11 -12.83
N ASN A 141 -12.27 -5.46 -12.78
CA ASN A 141 -13.09 -5.40 -11.58
C ASN A 141 -13.91 -6.70 -11.45
N PRO A 142 -13.65 -7.56 -10.44
CA PRO A 142 -14.40 -8.80 -10.28
C PRO A 142 -15.89 -8.56 -9.99
N LEU A 143 -16.23 -7.41 -9.39
CA LEU A 143 -17.62 -7.05 -9.06
C LEU A 143 -18.45 -6.70 -10.30
N GLU A 144 -17.82 -6.19 -11.36
CA GLU A 144 -18.49 -5.89 -12.64
C GLU A 144 -18.74 -7.16 -13.44
N ASN A 145 -17.94 -8.21 -13.22
CA ASN A 145 -17.97 -9.45 -14.00
C ASN A 145 -18.67 -10.61 -13.27
N GLY A 146 -19.26 -10.36 -12.09
CA GLY A 146 -19.89 -11.39 -11.26
C GLY A 146 -18.92 -12.49 -10.77
N ALA A 147 -17.61 -12.24 -10.84
CA ALA A 147 -16.58 -13.21 -10.51
C ALA A 147 -16.22 -13.15 -9.02
N TYR A 148 -15.77 -14.28 -8.46
CA TYR A 148 -15.23 -14.31 -7.10
C TYR A 148 -13.97 -13.41 -7.00
N PRO A 149 -13.92 -12.41 -6.10
CA PRO A 149 -12.86 -11.40 -6.07
C PRO A 149 -11.49 -11.93 -5.66
N GLY A 150 -11.42 -13.14 -5.09
CA GLY A 150 -10.16 -13.78 -4.77
C GLY A 150 -9.55 -14.57 -5.93
N LYS A 151 -10.24 -14.79 -7.05
CA LYS A 151 -9.76 -15.70 -8.09
C LYS A 151 -8.75 -15.03 -9.03
N LEU A 152 -7.57 -15.61 -9.13
CA LEU A 152 -6.59 -15.30 -10.17
C LEU A 152 -6.62 -16.31 -11.32
N THR A 153 -6.35 -15.84 -12.54
CA THR A 153 -6.08 -16.74 -13.66
C THR A 153 -4.73 -17.42 -13.48
N LYS A 154 -4.59 -18.61 -14.06
CA LYS A 154 -3.33 -19.36 -14.05
C LYS A 154 -2.17 -18.55 -14.65
N GLY A 155 -0.97 -18.89 -14.21
CA GLY A 155 0.29 -18.33 -14.73
C GLY A 155 1.21 -17.79 -13.65
N LYS A 156 2.23 -17.05 -14.10
CA LYS A 156 3.25 -16.45 -13.25
C LYS A 156 2.98 -14.96 -13.06
N TYR A 157 2.80 -14.57 -11.80
CA TYR A 157 2.76 -13.18 -11.39
C TYR A 157 4.06 -12.82 -10.69
N LEU A 158 4.66 -11.70 -11.08
CA LEU A 158 5.76 -11.08 -10.34
C LEU A 158 5.24 -9.82 -9.67
N VAL A 159 5.27 -9.82 -8.34
CA VAL A 159 5.00 -8.63 -7.52
C VAL A 159 6.32 -8.04 -7.10
N LYS A 160 6.56 -6.77 -7.44
CA LYS A 160 7.69 -5.99 -6.94
C LYS A 160 7.21 -5.04 -5.86
N ILE A 161 7.87 -5.05 -4.70
CA ILE A 161 7.64 -4.05 -3.64
C ILE A 161 8.90 -3.21 -3.46
N LYS A 162 8.74 -1.89 -3.47
CA LYS A 162 9.84 -0.91 -3.46
C LYS A 162 9.60 0.14 -2.39
N ALA A 163 10.69 0.63 -1.81
CA ALA A 163 10.69 1.82 -0.97
C ALA A 163 11.62 2.88 -1.56
N ILE A 164 11.07 4.03 -1.92
CA ILE A 164 11.82 5.10 -2.57
C ILE A 164 12.07 6.20 -1.53
N PRO A 165 13.32 6.47 -1.14
CA PRO A 165 13.63 7.56 -0.20
C PRO A 165 13.29 8.91 -0.83
N MET A 166 12.68 9.79 -0.03
CA MET A 166 12.24 11.12 -0.45
C MET A 166 13.06 12.20 0.25
N GLY A 167 13.58 13.16 -0.53
CA GLY A 167 14.42 14.25 0.00
C GLY A 167 15.80 13.82 0.48
N SER A 168 16.19 12.56 0.28
CA SER A 168 17.50 11.99 0.61
C SER A 168 18.04 11.19 -0.58
N SER A 169 19.35 11.02 -0.64
CA SER A 169 20.04 10.20 -1.64
C SER A 169 20.14 8.74 -1.20
N GLY A 170 20.53 7.85 -2.12
CA GLY A 170 20.73 6.43 -1.86
C GLY A 170 19.56 5.55 -2.35
N LYS A 171 19.50 4.31 -1.88
CA LYS A 171 18.63 3.27 -2.44
C LYS A 171 18.20 2.26 -1.38
N ILE A 172 16.95 1.83 -1.48
CA ILE A 172 16.46 0.60 -0.83
C ILE A 172 16.35 -0.46 -1.91
N GLU A 173 17.01 -1.61 -1.71
CA GLU A 173 16.84 -2.76 -2.60
C GLU A 173 15.39 -3.29 -2.50
N GLU A 174 14.79 -3.57 -3.66
CA GLU A 174 13.41 -4.05 -3.75
C GLU A 174 13.29 -5.54 -3.38
N ALA A 175 12.09 -5.97 -2.99
CA ALA A 175 11.77 -7.38 -2.82
C ALA A 175 10.76 -7.85 -3.86
N ASN A 176 10.86 -9.14 -4.22
CA ASN A 176 10.06 -9.77 -5.25
C ASN A 176 9.26 -10.94 -4.68
N LEU A 177 8.00 -11.03 -5.08
CA LEU A 177 7.15 -12.18 -4.83
C LEU A 177 6.76 -12.79 -6.18
N ILE A 178 7.19 -14.02 -6.40
CA ILE A 178 6.86 -14.79 -7.59
C ILE A 178 5.70 -15.70 -7.24
N VAL A 179 4.50 -15.30 -7.62
CA VAL A 179 3.26 -16.01 -7.31
C VAL A 179 2.87 -16.90 -8.50
N TRP A 180 2.85 -18.21 -8.26
CA TRP A 180 2.45 -19.25 -9.20
C TRP A 180 1.06 -19.77 -8.88
N ILE A 181 0.27 -19.97 -9.93
CA ILE A 181 -1.15 -20.37 -9.87
C ILE A 181 -1.43 -21.48 -10.87
#